data_AF-W2GPU8-F1
#
_entry.id   AF-W2GPU8-F1
#
_cell.length_a   1.000
_cell.length_b   1.000
_cell.length_c   1.000
_cell.angle_alpha   90.00
_cell.angle_beta   90.00
_cell.angle_gamma   90.00
#
_symmetry.space_group_name_H-M   'P 1'
#
loop_
_entity.id
_entity.type
_entity.pdbx_description
1 polymer ?
#
loop_
_entity_poly.entity_id
_entity_poly.type
_entity_poly.pdbx_seq_one_letter_code
_entity_poly.pdbx_strand_id
1 'polypeptide(L)'
;MQSHTRVHTLRHPDFNVLDLGFFSSIQALQYQKRAYDVEQFVAAVVSAYSERDSVKLNKCFLTLHSVLEQAMLNRGGNEYQIPHLRKDKWLRLGDLPLLQPCSSEAVDIGNVAIDEVIV
;
A
#
# COMPACT_ATOMS: atom_id res chain seq x y z
N MET A 1 13.37 -34.95 1.02
CA MET A 1 13.38 -33.70 1.81
C MET A 1 12.65 -32.65 1.00
N GLN A 2 11.35 -32.48 1.25
CA GLN A 2 10.59 -31.38 0.66
C GLN A 2 11.00 -30.12 1.41
N SER A 3 11.76 -29.27 0.75
CA SER A 3 12.00 -27.90 1.22
C SER A 3 10.66 -27.18 1.12
N HIS A 4 9.93 -27.17 2.24
CA HIS A 4 8.86 -26.23 2.51
C HIS A 4 9.46 -24.83 2.39
N THR A 5 9.35 -24.23 1.20
CA THR A 5 9.63 -22.82 1.02
C THR A 5 8.57 -22.08 1.80
N ARG A 6 8.87 -21.77 3.08
CA ARG A 6 8.17 -20.69 3.77
C ARG A 6 8.26 -19.49 2.85
N VAL A 7 7.12 -19.04 2.32
CA VAL A 7 6.99 -17.72 1.72
C VAL A 7 7.11 -16.71 2.85
N HIS A 8 8.34 -16.53 3.34
CA HIS A 8 8.71 -15.27 3.92
C HIS A 8 8.71 -14.32 2.74
N THR A 9 7.69 -13.46 2.66
CA THR A 9 7.57 -12.37 1.69
C THR A 9 8.94 -11.69 1.56
N LEU A 10 9.65 -12.03 0.48
CA LEU A 10 11.02 -11.61 0.20
C LEU A 10 11.00 -10.08 0.02
N ARG A 11 11.40 -9.32 1.05
CA ARG A 11 11.79 -7.89 1.00
C ARG A 11 11.03 -7.02 -0.02
N HIS A 12 9.71 -6.89 0.15
CA HIS A 12 8.90 -5.98 -0.65
C HIS A 12 8.17 -4.97 0.23
N PRO A 13 8.80 -3.83 0.57
CA PRO A 13 8.12 -2.77 1.34
C PRO A 13 6.88 -2.24 0.62
N ASP A 14 6.84 -2.33 -0.71
CA ASP A 14 5.72 -1.82 -1.52
C ASP A 14 4.40 -2.59 -1.32
N PHE A 15 4.47 -3.85 -0.87
CA PHE A 15 3.27 -4.65 -0.56
C PHE A 15 2.77 -4.43 0.86
N ASN A 16 3.52 -3.73 1.70
CA ASN A 16 3.08 -3.37 3.03
C ASN A 16 2.44 -1.99 3.00
N VAL A 17 1.11 -1.95 3.05
CA VAL A 17 0.35 -0.69 3.15
C VAL A 17 0.78 0.16 4.36
N LEU A 18 1.31 -0.49 5.40
CA LEU A 18 1.81 0.19 6.58
C LEU A 18 3.03 1.05 6.25
N ASP A 19 3.95 0.53 5.44
CA ASP A 19 5.16 1.21 5.00
C ASP A 19 4.89 2.17 3.82
N LEU A 20 3.98 1.79 2.91
CA LEU A 20 3.68 2.55 1.68
C LEU A 20 3.08 3.94 1.95
N GLY A 21 2.44 4.14 3.10
CA GLY A 21 1.94 5.47 3.43
C GLY A 21 1.19 5.61 4.75
N PHE A 22 0.78 4.50 5.40
CA PHE A 22 0.09 4.59 6.69
C PHE A 22 0.98 5.23 7.76
N PHE A 23 2.17 4.68 8.03
CA PHE A 23 3.09 5.23 9.01
C PHE A 23 3.61 6.60 8.59
N SER A 24 3.93 6.78 7.30
CA SER A 24 4.35 8.07 6.75
C SER A 24 3.30 9.17 7.00
N SER A 25 2.01 8.85 6.91
CA SER A 25 0.92 9.81 7.15
C SER A 25 0.81 10.21 8.63
N ILE A 26 0.98 9.26 9.55
CA ILE A 26 0.96 9.51 11.00
C ILE A 26 2.22 10.27 11.40
N GLN A 27 3.38 9.88 10.88
CA GLN A 27 4.66 10.53 11.14
C GLN A 27 4.67 11.98 10.64
N ALA A 28 4.09 12.27 9.48
CA ALA A 28 3.94 13.64 8.98
C ALA A 28 3.08 14.53 9.88
N LEU A 29 2.08 13.97 10.58
CA LEU A 29 1.27 14.68 11.58
C LEU A 29 2.01 14.80 12.91
N GLN A 30 2.70 13.74 13.33
CA GLN A 30 3.49 13.74 14.55
C GLN A 30 4.62 14.78 14.48
N TYR A 31 5.31 14.94 13.35
CA TYR A 31 6.37 15.95 13.19
C TYR A 31 5.90 17.40 13.34
N GLN A 32 4.60 17.66 13.19
CA GLN A 32 4.03 18.99 13.43
C GLN A 32 3.85 19.30 14.92
N LYS A 33 3.99 18.28 15.78
CA LYS A 33 3.84 18.38 17.24
C LYS A 33 5.23 18.27 17.87
N ARG A 34 5.59 19.27 18.69
CA ARG A 34 6.84 19.19 19.46
C ARG A 34 6.63 18.24 20.64
N ALA A 35 7.57 17.31 20.80
CA ALA A 35 7.66 16.43 21.95
C ALA A 35 9.09 16.49 22.49
N TYR A 36 9.22 16.63 23.81
CA TYR A 36 10.50 16.77 24.50
C TYR A 36 10.82 15.58 25.40
N ASP A 37 9.89 14.65 25.54
CA ASP A 37 10.02 13.40 26.28
C ASP A 37 9.18 12.29 25.62
N VAL A 38 9.32 11.07 26.15
CA VAL A 38 8.65 9.87 25.61
C VAL A 38 7.13 9.96 25.76
N GLU A 39 6.63 10.52 26.86
CA GLU A 39 5.19 10.62 27.12
C GLU A 39 4.51 11.59 26.13
N GLN A 40 5.13 12.74 25.90
CA GLN A 40 4.70 13.71 24.90
C GLN A 40 4.77 13.14 23.49
N PHE A 41 5.80 12.33 23.19
CA PHE A 41 5.92 11.67 21.90
C PHE A 41 4.78 10.67 21.69
N VAL A 42 4.51 9.80 22.67
CA VAL A 42 3.40 8.84 22.61
C VAL A 42 2.06 9.57 22.45
N ALA A 43 1.82 10.63 23.22
CA ALA A 43 0.61 11.44 23.10
C ALA A 43 0.47 12.08 21.70
N ALA A 44 1.57 12.58 21.13
CA ALA A 44 1.59 13.15 19.78
C ALA A 44 1.25 12.09 18.71
N VAL A 45 1.76 10.86 18.85
CA VAL A 45 1.45 9.73 17.95
C VAL A 45 -0.02 9.33 18.05
N VAL A 46 -0.57 9.18 19.27
CA VAL A 46 -1.99 8.81 19.49
C VAL A 46 -2.92 9.88 18.91
N SER A 47 -2.57 11.15 19.11
CA SER A 47 -3.31 12.28 18.56
C SER A 47 -3.21 12.32 17.03
N ALA A 48 -2.02 12.12 16.44
CA ALA A 48 -1.83 12.01 15.00
C ALA A 48 -2.61 10.84 14.37
N TYR A 49 -2.67 9.69 15.06
CA TYR A 49 -3.49 8.55 14.65
C TYR A 49 -4.98 8.91 14.61
N SER A 50 -5.46 9.68 15.59
CA SER A 50 -6.86 10.11 15.66
C SER A 50 -7.22 11.17 14.62
N GLU A 51 -6.28 12.06 14.30
CA GLU A 51 -6.40 13.12 13.28
C GLU A 51 -6.19 12.65 11.84
N ARG A 52 -5.86 11.37 11.65
CA ARG A 52 -5.51 10.84 10.33
C ARG A 52 -6.65 11.07 9.33
N ASP A 53 -6.29 11.58 8.16
CA ASP A 53 -7.24 11.86 7.09
C ASP A 53 -7.58 10.57 6.33
N SER A 54 -8.84 10.16 6.40
CA SER A 54 -9.38 9.01 5.65
C SER A 54 -9.12 9.09 4.15
N VAL A 55 -9.08 10.30 3.57
CA VAL A 55 -8.78 10.52 2.16
C VAL A 55 -7.31 10.20 1.88
N LYS A 56 -6.38 10.57 2.77
CA LYS A 56 -4.96 10.19 2.62
C LYS A 56 -4.79 8.68 2.70
N LEU A 57 -5.51 8.00 3.59
CA LEU A 57 -5.51 6.55 3.67
C LEU A 57 -6.02 5.90 2.38
N ASN A 58 -7.16 6.38 1.88
CA ASN A 58 -7.72 5.87 0.62
C ASN A 58 -6.70 6.01 -0.53
N LYS A 59 -6.00 7.14 -0.63
CA LYS A 59 -4.92 7.31 -1.62
C LYS A 59 -3.78 6.30 -1.46
N CYS A 60 -3.45 5.87 -0.25
CA CYS A 60 -2.45 4.84 0.01
C CYS A 60 -2.95 3.46 -0.47
N PHE A 61 -4.19 3.09 -0.14
CA PHE A 61 -4.80 1.83 -0.61
C PHE A 61 -4.91 1.76 -2.14
N LEU A 62 -5.31 2.84 -2.80
CA LEU A 62 -5.32 2.89 -4.27
C LEU A 62 -3.91 2.67 -4.86
N THR A 63 -2.88 3.20 -4.20
CA THR A 63 -1.49 2.98 -4.63
C THR A 63 -1.09 1.52 -4.45
N LEU A 64 -1.45 0.90 -3.31
CA LEU A 64 -1.22 -0.51 -3.08
C LEU A 64 -1.88 -1.38 -4.16
N HIS A 65 -3.14 -1.12 -4.51
CA HIS A 65 -3.81 -1.87 -5.57
C HIS A 65 -3.05 -1.78 -6.90
N SER A 66 -2.55 -0.59 -7.26
CA SER A 66 -1.76 -0.45 -8.47
C SER A 66 -0.40 -1.15 -8.40
N VAL A 67 0.25 -1.16 -7.24
CA VAL A 67 1.50 -1.88 -7.02
C VAL A 67 1.28 -3.39 -7.14
N LEU A 68 0.22 -3.92 -6.54
CA LEU A 68 -0.13 -5.33 -6.65
C LEU A 68 -0.42 -5.73 -8.10
N GLU A 69 -1.14 -4.88 -8.85
CA GLU A 69 -1.36 -5.10 -10.28
C GLU A 69 -0.04 -5.12 -11.07
N GLN A 70 0.86 -4.16 -10.85
CA GLN A 70 2.16 -4.15 -11.52
C GLN A 70 3.01 -5.36 -11.18
N ALA A 71 2.97 -5.83 -9.92
CA ALA A 71 3.64 -7.05 -9.53
C ALA A 71 3.06 -8.28 -10.24
N MET A 72 1.74 -8.38 -10.39
CA MET A 72 1.11 -9.45 -11.16
C MET A 72 1.54 -9.42 -12.63
N LEU A 73 1.50 -8.26 -13.27
CA LEU A 73 1.98 -8.08 -14.65
C LEU A 73 3.47 -8.44 -14.80
N ASN A 74 4.26 -8.18 -13.76
CA ASN A 74 5.68 -8.57 -13.70
C ASN A 74 5.91 -9.99 -13.13
N ARG A 75 4.87 -10.84 -13.09
CA ARG A 75 4.95 -12.24 -12.63
C ARG A 75 5.60 -12.40 -11.24
N GLY A 76 5.30 -11.48 -10.32
CA GLY A 76 5.83 -11.43 -8.96
C GLY A 76 7.20 -10.75 -8.83
N GLY A 77 7.77 -10.22 -9.91
CA GLY A 77 8.99 -9.42 -9.89
C GLY A 77 8.80 -8.01 -9.32
N ASN A 78 9.90 -7.32 -9.02
CA ASN A 78 9.93 -5.98 -8.40
C ASN A 78 10.30 -4.84 -9.36
N GLU A 79 10.59 -5.18 -10.60
CA GLU A 79 10.98 -4.24 -11.65
C GLU A 79 9.75 -3.59 -12.27
N TYR A 80 9.08 -2.72 -11.52
CA TYR A 80 7.95 -1.94 -12.01
C TYR A 80 8.00 -0.51 -11.48
N GLN A 81 7.36 0.42 -12.21
CA GLN A 81 7.17 1.78 -11.75
C GLN A 81 5.81 1.91 -11.07
N ILE A 82 5.76 2.58 -9.93
CA ILE A 82 4.50 2.84 -9.23
C ILE A 82 3.64 3.79 -10.09
N PRO A 83 2.43 3.36 -10.53
CA PRO A 83 1.61 4.17 -11.42
C PRO A 83 1.12 5.47 -10.76
N HIS A 84 1.22 6.58 -11.48
CA HIS A 84 0.68 7.87 -11.05
C HIS A 84 -0.83 7.99 -11.34
N LEU A 85 -1.67 7.48 -10.44
CA LEU A 85 -3.13 7.41 -10.58
C LEU A 85 -3.88 8.77 -10.56
N ARG A 86 -3.17 9.90 -10.59
CA ARG A 86 -3.75 11.26 -10.56
C ARG A 86 -4.82 11.46 -9.46
N LYS A 87 -4.61 10.84 -8.30
CA LYS A 87 -5.59 10.74 -7.19
C LYS A 87 -6.14 12.11 -6.76
N ASP A 88 -5.32 13.16 -6.77
CA ASP A 88 -5.76 14.52 -6.43
C ASP A 88 -6.77 15.10 -7.44
N LYS A 89 -6.68 14.72 -8.71
CA LYS A 89 -7.66 15.12 -9.73
C LYS A 89 -9.03 14.52 -9.38
N TRP A 90 -9.07 13.22 -9.10
CA TRP A 90 -10.30 12.51 -8.76
C TRP A 90 -10.91 13.00 -7.46
N LEU A 91 -10.08 13.27 -6.45
CA LEU A 91 -10.54 13.88 -5.21
C LEU A 91 -11.21 15.25 -5.44
N ARG A 92 -10.63 16.12 -6.28
CA ARG A 92 -11.23 17.44 -6.58
C ARG A 92 -12.57 17.33 -7.30
N LEU A 93 -12.80 16.24 -8.04
CA LEU A 93 -14.07 15.96 -8.71
C LEU A 93 -15.11 15.31 -7.77
N GLY A 94 -14.72 14.92 -6.55
CA GLY A 94 -15.58 14.17 -5.64
C GLY A 94 -15.66 12.67 -5.92
N ASP A 95 -14.94 12.19 -6.94
CA ASP A 95 -15.02 10.84 -7.48
C ASP A 95 -13.75 10.03 -7.18
N LEU A 96 -13.10 10.23 -6.03
CA LEU A 96 -11.95 9.42 -5.65
C LEU A 96 -12.43 7.97 -5.38
N PRO A 97 -12.02 6.97 -6.18
CA PRO A 97 -12.48 5.61 -5.98
C PRO A 97 -11.99 5.03 -4.66
N LEU A 98 -12.70 4.03 -4.13
CA LEU A 98 -12.26 3.24 -2.96
C LEU A 98 -11.46 2.00 -3.36
N LEU A 99 -11.66 1.52 -4.60
CA LEU A 99 -11.01 0.36 -5.16
C LEU A 99 -10.58 0.67 -6.59
N GLN A 100 -9.45 0.11 -7.02
CA GLN A 100 -9.03 0.17 -8.40
C GLN A 100 -9.26 -1.21 -9.04
N PRO A 101 -10.05 -1.30 -10.13
CA PRO A 101 -10.20 -2.54 -10.88
C PRO A 101 -8.85 -2.99 -11.45
N CYS A 102 -8.59 -4.30 -11.43
CA CYS A 102 -7.47 -4.88 -12.16
C CYS A 102 -7.81 -4.98 -13.65
N SER A 103 -6.80 -4.81 -14.50
CA SER A 103 -6.87 -5.12 -15.92
C SER A 103 -7.14 -6.62 -16.15
N SER A 104 -7.78 -6.95 -17.28
CA SER A 104 -8.03 -8.34 -17.66
C SER A 104 -6.73 -9.14 -17.79
N GLU A 105 -5.67 -8.52 -18.31
CA GLU A 105 -4.35 -9.15 -18.42
C GLU A 105 -3.78 -9.56 -17.06
N ALA A 106 -3.84 -8.68 -16.05
CA ALA A 106 -3.37 -9.01 -14.71
C ALA A 106 -4.19 -10.15 -14.08
N VAL A 107 -5.51 -10.18 -14.33
CA VAL A 107 -6.39 -11.26 -13.87
C VAL A 107 -6.03 -12.59 -14.54
N ASP A 108 -5.80 -12.58 -15.86
CA ASP A 108 -5.44 -13.78 -16.61
C ASP A 108 -4.09 -14.35 -16.13
N ILE A 109 -3.08 -13.49 -15.94
CA ILE A 109 -1.78 -13.91 -15.39
C ILE A 109 -1.93 -14.47 -13.97
N GLY A 110 -2.72 -13.80 -13.12
CA GLY A 110 -2.99 -14.26 -11.76
C GLY A 110 -3.66 -15.62 -11.71
N ASN A 111 -4.66 -15.86 -12.57
CA ASN A 111 -5.35 -17.16 -12.66
C ASN A 111 -4.40 -18.28 -13.08
N VAL A 112 -3.56 -18.04 -14.11
CA VAL A 112 -2.55 -19.03 -14.54
C VAL A 112 -1.58 -19.37 -13.41
N ALA A 113 -1.08 -18.35 -12.69
CA ALA A 113 -0.16 -18.57 -11.57
C ALA A 113 -0.81 -19.34 -10.40
N ILE A 114 -2.10 -19.11 -10.12
CA ILE A 114 -2.85 -19.86 -9.10
C ILE A 114 -2.99 -21.33 -9.51
N ASP A 115 -3.34 -21.58 -10.76
CA ASP A 115 -3.49 -22.94 -11.28
C ASP A 115 -2.16 -23.72 -11.25
N GLU A 116 -1.03 -23.05 -11.50
CA GLU A 116 0.32 -23.66 -11.42
C GLU A 116 0.75 -23.99 -9.99
N VAL A 117 0.23 -23.30 -8.97
CA VAL A 117 0.61 -23.48 -7.55
C VAL A 117 -0.25 -24.55 -6.84
N ILE A 118 -1.40 -24.90 -7.40
CA ILE A 118 -2.35 -25.88 -6.82
C ILE A 118 -2.10 -27.33 -7.32
N VAL A 119 -1.09 -27.55 -8.16
CA VAL A 119 -0.63 -28.90 -8.60
C VAL A 119 0.49 -29.43 -7.72
#